data_AF-A0AAW2P7V5-F1
#
_entry.id   AF-A0AAW2P7V5-F1
#
_cell.length_a   1.000
_cell.length_b   1.000
_cell.length_c   1.000
_cell.angle_alpha   90.00
_cell.angle_beta   90.00
_cell.angle_gamma   90.00
#
_symmetry.space_group_name_H-M   'P 1'
#
loop_
_entity.id
_entity.type
_entity.pdbx_description
1 polymer ?
#
loop_
_entity_poly.entity_id
_entity_poly.type
_entity_poly.pdbx_seq_one_letter_code
_entity_poly.pdbx_strand_id
1 'polypeptide(L)'
;MGNDGYEIPENANEHCPGPQSESAGKSDACEGCPNQQACATAPKGPDPDLVSIVERMATVKHKILVLSGKGGVGKSTFSAQLSFALAAMDFQVGLLDIDICGPSIPKMLGLEGQEIHQSNLGWSPVYVESNLGVMSIGFMLPHPDEAVIWRGPRKNGIIKQFLKDVYWENLIFLWLMRHLEPQMSIFQLFSFSRQLE
;
A
#
# COMPACT_ATOMS: atom_id res chain seq x y z
N MET A 1 25.40 16.19 6.38
CA MET A 1 24.17 16.45 7.17
C MET A 1 23.04 16.41 6.18
N GLY A 2 22.21 15.37 6.27
CA GLY A 2 21.37 14.86 5.18
C GLY A 2 20.24 15.80 4.81
N ASN A 3 20.21 16.20 3.54
CA ASN A 3 19.03 16.73 2.88
C ASN A 3 18.16 15.53 2.48
N ASP A 4 17.33 15.06 3.40
CA ASP A 4 16.30 14.07 3.07
C ASP A 4 15.18 14.82 2.37
N GLY A 5 15.14 14.71 1.04
CA GLY A 5 14.33 15.51 0.10
C GLY A 5 12.81 15.49 0.31
N TYR A 6 12.36 16.07 1.42
CA TYR A 6 11.00 16.56 1.63
C TYR A 6 10.96 18.03 1.23
N GLU A 7 10.18 18.34 0.20
CA GLU A 7 9.90 19.73 -0.16
C GLU A 7 9.16 20.40 1.00
N ILE A 8 9.81 21.38 1.61
CA ILE A 8 9.14 22.29 2.54
C ILE A 8 8.11 23.06 1.72
N PRO A 9 6.81 23.01 2.07
CA PRO A 9 5.79 23.75 1.35
C PRO A 9 6.14 25.24 1.27
N GLU A 10 5.88 25.91 0.14
CA GLU A 10 6.19 27.35 -0.04
C GLU A 10 5.52 28.25 1.02
N ASN A 11 4.45 27.77 1.64
CA ASN A 11 3.71 28.46 2.71
C ASN A 11 4.14 28.04 4.12
N ALA A 12 5.22 27.28 4.27
CA ALA A 12 5.81 27.02 5.58
C ALA A 12 6.46 28.30 6.11
N ASN A 13 6.46 28.49 7.43
CA ASN A 13 7.19 29.59 8.03
C ASN A 13 8.70 29.42 7.82
N GLU A 14 9.41 30.55 7.73
CA GLU A 14 10.87 30.57 7.46
C GLU A 14 11.70 29.80 8.50
N HIS A 15 11.13 29.53 9.68
CA HIS A 15 11.76 28.80 10.78
C HIS A 15 11.17 27.41 11.03
N CYS A 16 10.46 26.83 10.06
CA CYS A 16 9.96 25.48 10.17
C CYS A 16 11.12 24.49 10.39
N PRO A 17 11.15 23.72 11.50
CA PRO A 17 12.20 22.71 11.71
C PRO A 17 12.07 21.53 10.74
N GLY A 18 10.99 21.45 9.96
CA GLY A 18 10.69 20.36 9.05
C GLY A 18 10.02 19.16 9.76
N PRO A 19 9.19 18.37 9.04
CA PRO A 19 8.37 17.32 9.64
C PRO A 19 9.16 16.14 10.20
N GLN A 20 10.41 15.95 9.80
CA GLN A 20 11.28 14.86 10.28
C GLN A 20 12.20 15.26 11.44
N SER A 21 12.25 16.54 11.81
CA SER A 21 13.03 16.99 12.96
C SER A 21 12.44 16.49 14.28
N GLU A 22 13.31 16.22 15.26
CA GLU A 22 12.93 15.91 16.65
C GLU A 22 12.15 17.06 17.30
N SER A 23 12.38 18.30 16.83
CA SER A 23 11.70 19.52 17.29
C SER A 23 10.40 19.83 16.55
N ALA A 24 10.02 19.06 15.53
CA ALA A 24 8.78 19.32 14.80
C ALA A 24 7.56 19.12 15.70
N GLY A 25 6.64 20.10 15.67
CA GLY A 25 5.46 20.15 16.54
C GLY A 25 5.75 20.53 18.00
N LYS A 26 7.04 20.71 18.37
CA LYS A 26 7.48 21.00 19.75
C LYS A 26 8.20 22.35 19.89
N SER A 27 8.80 22.86 18.82
CA SER A 27 9.47 24.16 18.80
C SER A 27 8.48 25.32 18.82
N ASP A 28 8.92 26.49 19.27
CA ASP A 28 8.16 27.75 19.20
C ASP A 28 7.71 28.09 17.78
N ALA A 29 8.53 27.75 16.77
CA ALA A 29 8.18 27.91 15.35
C ALA A 29 6.99 27.04 14.91
N CYS A 30 6.51 26.09 15.73
CA CYS A 30 5.33 25.28 15.43
C CYS A 30 4.05 25.83 16.08
N GLU A 31 4.13 26.86 16.93
CA GLU A 31 2.96 27.45 17.56
C GLU A 31 2.01 28.05 16.52
N GLY A 32 0.72 27.72 16.62
CA GLY A 32 -0.29 28.16 15.66
C GLY A 32 -0.27 27.42 14.32
N CYS A 33 0.64 26.46 14.11
CA CYS A 33 0.65 25.62 12.92
C CYS A 33 -0.53 24.63 12.95
N PRO A 34 -1.39 24.57 11.92
CA PRO A 34 -2.50 23.62 11.86
C PRO A 34 -2.08 22.14 12.00
N ASN A 35 -0.83 21.83 11.64
CA ASN A 35 -0.27 20.48 11.67
C ASN A 35 0.65 20.21 12.88
N GLN A 36 0.67 21.10 13.89
CA GLN A 36 1.58 20.99 15.05
C GLN A 36 1.48 19.63 15.75
N GLN A 37 0.28 19.21 16.13
CA GLN A 37 0.07 17.95 16.85
C GLN A 37 0.44 16.72 16.01
N ALA A 38 0.17 16.76 14.70
CA ALA A 38 0.57 15.71 13.77
C ALA A 38 2.10 15.62 13.68
N CYS A 39 2.79 16.75 13.56
CA CYS A 39 4.26 16.79 13.52
C CYS A 39 4.89 16.34 14.85
N ALA A 40 4.26 16.61 15.99
CA ALA A 40 4.75 16.22 17.31
C ALA A 40 4.65 14.70 17.58
N THR A 41 3.64 14.06 17.00
CA THR A 41 3.29 12.65 17.24
C THR A 41 3.73 11.73 16.11
N ALA A 42 4.06 12.27 14.94
CA ALA A 42 4.55 11.50 13.81
C ALA A 42 5.88 10.79 14.16
N PRO A 43 6.04 9.50 13.80
CA PRO A 43 7.32 8.81 13.90
C PRO A 43 8.42 9.60 13.17
N LYS A 44 9.59 9.71 13.79
CA LYS A 44 10.77 10.39 13.24
C LYS A 44 11.80 9.37 12.79
N GLY A 45 12.50 9.69 11.71
CA GLY A 45 13.55 8.84 11.16
C GLY A 45 13.03 7.84 10.12
N PRO A 46 13.93 7.03 9.55
CA PRO A 46 13.57 6.06 8.53
C PRO A 46 12.62 5.01 9.11
N ASP A 47 11.57 4.70 8.37
CA ASP A 47 10.60 3.67 8.70
C ASP A 47 11.32 2.32 8.88
N PRO A 48 11.26 1.69 10.07
CA PRO A 48 12.05 0.48 10.35
C PRO A 48 11.68 -0.68 9.43
N ASP A 49 10.44 -0.71 8.91
CA ASP A 49 9.99 -1.72 7.96
C ASP A 49 10.56 -1.51 6.55
N LEU A 50 11.10 -0.32 6.23
CA LEU A 50 11.49 0.05 4.86
C LEU A 50 12.59 -0.84 4.31
N VAL A 51 13.58 -1.23 5.12
CA VAL A 51 14.65 -2.15 4.70
C VAL A 51 14.06 -3.49 4.29
N SER A 52 13.19 -4.06 5.13
CA SER A 52 12.54 -5.35 4.84
C SER A 52 11.59 -5.29 3.65
N ILE A 53 10.91 -4.17 3.44
CA ILE A 53 10.05 -3.95 2.27
C ILE A 53 10.90 -3.90 0.99
N VAL A 54 12.01 -3.16 1.01
CA VAL A 54 12.93 -3.06 -0.15
C VAL A 54 13.50 -4.44 -0.50
N GLU A 55 13.98 -5.19 0.49
CA GLU A 55 14.49 -6.55 0.28
C GLU A 55 13.41 -7.48 -0.29
N ARG A 56 12.18 -7.42 0.24
CA ARG A 56 11.07 -8.25 -0.24
C ARG A 56 10.65 -7.88 -1.66
N MET A 57 10.58 -6.58 -1.97
CA MET A 57 10.14 -6.09 -3.28
C MET A 57 11.23 -6.15 -4.35
N ALA A 58 12.49 -6.43 -3.98
CA ALA A 58 13.60 -6.59 -4.93
C ALA A 58 13.41 -7.78 -5.89
N THR A 59 12.66 -8.82 -5.48
CA THR A 59 12.35 -9.98 -6.32
C THR A 59 11.28 -9.69 -7.37
N VAL A 60 10.52 -8.61 -7.19
CA VAL A 60 9.43 -8.19 -8.07
C VAL A 60 9.98 -7.34 -9.22
N LYS A 61 9.91 -7.87 -10.44
CA LYS A 61 10.50 -7.23 -11.64
C LYS A 61 9.77 -5.97 -12.08
N HIS A 62 8.45 -6.02 -12.05
CA HIS A 62 7.59 -4.94 -12.53
C HIS A 62 6.48 -4.72 -11.52
N LYS A 63 6.28 -3.47 -11.10
CA LYS A 63 5.21 -3.05 -10.20
C LYS A 63 4.28 -2.11 -10.95
N ILE A 64 3.02 -2.50 -11.14
CA ILE A 64 2.03 -1.69 -11.85
C ILE A 64 0.98 -1.24 -10.84
N LEU A 65 0.73 0.07 -10.75
CA LEU A 65 -0.25 0.63 -9.83
C LEU A 65 -1.52 1.08 -10.58
N VAL A 66 -2.66 0.47 -10.24
CA VAL A 66 -3.98 0.78 -10.81
C VAL A 66 -4.80 1.63 -9.83
N LEU A 67 -5.04 2.89 -10.20
CA LEU A 67 -5.73 3.90 -9.39
C LEU A 67 -7.04 4.38 -10.02
N SER A 68 -7.98 4.89 -9.21
CA SER A 68 -9.14 5.66 -9.68
C SER A 68 -9.63 6.61 -8.60
N GLY A 69 -10.00 7.83 -8.98
CA GLY A 69 -10.67 8.78 -8.10
C GLY A 69 -12.16 8.52 -7.89
N LYS A 70 -12.76 7.54 -8.59
CA LYS A 70 -14.20 7.22 -8.50
C LYS A 70 -14.46 5.72 -8.32
N GLY A 71 -15.50 5.40 -7.54
CA GLY A 71 -16.05 4.05 -7.44
C GLY A 71 -16.79 3.64 -8.72
N GLY A 72 -16.93 2.33 -8.97
CA GLY A 72 -17.76 1.82 -10.07
C GLY A 72 -17.17 1.86 -11.49
N VAL A 73 -15.96 2.42 -11.68
CA VAL A 73 -15.33 2.53 -13.02
C VAL A 73 -14.74 1.22 -13.59
N GLY A 74 -14.88 0.09 -12.88
CA GLY A 74 -14.37 -1.20 -13.36
C GLY A 74 -12.89 -1.49 -13.11
N LYS A 75 -12.20 -0.78 -12.21
CA LYS A 75 -10.77 -1.06 -11.90
C LYS A 75 -10.47 -2.51 -11.52
N SER A 76 -11.28 -3.10 -10.65
CA SER A 76 -11.09 -4.47 -10.17
C SER A 76 -11.23 -5.44 -11.34
N THR A 77 -12.22 -5.20 -12.21
CA THR A 77 -12.41 -5.92 -13.47
C THR A 77 -11.20 -5.77 -14.40
N PHE A 78 -10.73 -4.55 -14.63
CA PHE A 78 -9.57 -4.30 -15.46
C PHE A 78 -8.32 -4.99 -14.92
N SER A 79 -8.08 -4.91 -13.61
CA SER A 79 -6.89 -5.49 -12.98
C SER A 79 -6.93 -7.02 -13.01
N ALA A 80 -8.09 -7.62 -12.69
CA ALA A 80 -8.28 -9.07 -12.81
C ALA A 80 -8.04 -9.56 -14.24
N GLN A 81 -8.62 -8.89 -15.25
CA GLN A 81 -8.46 -9.26 -16.65
C GLN A 81 -7.02 -9.05 -17.15
N LEU A 82 -6.36 -7.96 -16.73
CA LEU A 82 -4.95 -7.73 -17.04
C LEU A 82 -4.06 -8.82 -16.41
N SER A 83 -4.32 -9.21 -15.17
CA SER A 83 -3.62 -10.30 -14.51
C SER A 83 -3.76 -11.62 -15.24
N PHE A 84 -4.98 -11.99 -15.65
CA PHE A 84 -5.20 -13.19 -16.47
C PHE A 84 -4.53 -13.09 -17.84
N ALA A 85 -4.59 -11.95 -18.50
CA ALA A 85 -3.95 -11.75 -19.80
C ALA A 85 -2.43 -11.92 -19.72
N LEU A 86 -1.79 -11.38 -18.67
CA LEU A 86 -0.37 -11.56 -18.42
C LEU A 86 -0.03 -13.01 -18.07
N ALA A 87 -0.82 -13.66 -17.22
CA ALA A 87 -0.63 -15.07 -16.88
C ALA A 87 -0.77 -15.98 -18.12
N ALA A 88 -1.71 -15.67 -19.02
CA ALA A 88 -1.89 -16.38 -20.30
C ALA A 88 -0.73 -16.18 -21.30
N MET A 89 0.13 -15.17 -21.07
CA MET A 89 1.37 -14.95 -21.81
C MET A 89 2.59 -15.57 -21.09
N ASP A 90 2.35 -16.56 -20.20
CA ASP A 90 3.36 -17.27 -19.40
C ASP A 90 4.15 -16.39 -18.41
N PHE A 91 3.67 -15.19 -18.10
CA PHE A 91 4.25 -14.41 -17.02
C PHE A 91 3.83 -14.98 -15.66
N GLN A 92 4.73 -14.94 -14.69
CA GLN A 92 4.39 -15.12 -13.28
C GLN A 92 3.76 -13.82 -12.78
N VAL A 93 2.53 -13.88 -12.27
CA VAL A 93 1.74 -12.69 -11.94
C VAL A 93 1.26 -12.74 -10.49
N GLY A 94 1.42 -11.62 -9.78
CA GLY A 94 0.78 -11.38 -8.49
C GLY A 94 -0.22 -10.24 -8.57
N LEU A 95 -1.42 -10.43 -8.02
CA LEU A 95 -2.45 -9.41 -7.89
C LEU A 95 -2.68 -9.08 -6.42
N LEU A 96 -2.38 -7.85 -6.01
CA LEU A 96 -2.62 -7.36 -4.66
C LEU A 96 -3.80 -6.39 -4.61
N ASP A 97 -4.83 -6.77 -3.87
CA ASP A 97 -6.06 -6.04 -3.65
C ASP A 97 -6.11 -5.47 -2.22
N ILE A 98 -5.97 -4.15 -2.11
CA ILE A 98 -6.05 -3.43 -0.84
C ILE A 98 -7.35 -2.62 -0.71
N ASP A 99 -8.35 -2.91 -1.53
CA ASP A 99 -9.63 -2.21 -1.55
C ASP A 99 -10.76 -3.01 -0.87
N ILE A 100 -11.23 -2.55 0.29
CA ILE A 100 -12.34 -3.18 1.03
C ILE A 100 -13.72 -2.77 0.48
N CYS A 101 -13.85 -1.64 -0.24
CA CYS A 101 -15.15 -1.00 -0.46
C CYS A 101 -15.87 -1.39 -1.78
N GLY A 102 -15.69 -2.61 -2.30
CA GLY A 102 -16.36 -3.11 -3.51
C GLY A 102 -16.51 -4.62 -3.58
N PRO A 103 -17.14 -5.17 -4.64
CA PRO A 103 -17.09 -6.60 -4.90
C PRO A 103 -15.61 -7.01 -4.95
N SER A 104 -15.23 -7.88 -4.02
CA SER A 104 -13.84 -8.17 -3.72
C SER A 104 -13.18 -8.94 -4.88
N ILE A 105 -11.88 -8.73 -5.12
CA ILE A 105 -11.12 -9.56 -6.06
C ILE A 105 -11.31 -11.06 -5.76
N PRO A 106 -11.28 -11.52 -4.49
CA PRO A 106 -11.63 -12.90 -4.13
C PRO A 106 -12.95 -13.37 -4.76
N LYS A 107 -14.01 -12.57 -4.66
CA LYS A 107 -15.32 -12.89 -5.25
C LYS A 107 -15.28 -12.95 -6.78
N MET A 108 -14.60 -11.99 -7.40
CA MET A 108 -14.48 -11.93 -8.86
C MET A 108 -13.72 -13.13 -9.45
N LEU A 109 -12.79 -13.67 -8.69
CA LEU A 109 -11.94 -14.78 -9.10
C LEU A 109 -12.43 -16.15 -8.60
N GLY A 110 -13.57 -16.20 -7.90
CA GLY A 110 -14.11 -17.45 -7.34
C GLY A 110 -13.29 -18.02 -6.18
N LEU A 111 -12.54 -17.16 -5.48
CA LEU A 111 -11.69 -17.50 -4.33
C LEU A 111 -12.39 -17.22 -2.98
N GLU A 112 -13.72 -17.18 -2.95
CA GLU A 112 -14.47 -16.97 -1.71
C GLU A 112 -14.22 -18.13 -0.72
N GLY A 113 -14.00 -17.79 0.55
CA GLY A 113 -13.70 -18.78 1.59
C GLY A 113 -12.25 -19.28 1.61
N GLN A 114 -11.38 -18.77 0.72
CA GLN A 114 -9.93 -19.00 0.82
C GLN A 114 -9.34 -18.11 1.92
N GLU A 115 -8.33 -18.64 2.61
CA GLU A 115 -7.61 -17.95 3.68
C GLU A 115 -6.13 -17.80 3.32
N ILE A 116 -5.49 -16.79 3.89
CA ILE A 116 -4.05 -16.58 3.71
C ILE A 116 -3.29 -17.56 4.59
N HIS A 117 -2.40 -18.34 3.98
CA HIS A 117 -1.56 -19.26 4.72
C HIS A 117 -0.23 -18.61 5.09
N GLN A 118 0.21 -18.82 6.33
CA GLN A 118 1.52 -18.40 6.80
C GLN A 118 2.52 -19.55 6.71
N SER A 119 3.66 -19.29 6.08
CA SER A 119 4.80 -20.20 5.97
C SER A 119 6.05 -19.61 6.65
N ASN A 120 7.14 -20.37 6.70
CA ASN A 120 8.44 -19.87 7.19
C ASN A 120 9.01 -18.74 6.32
N LEU A 121 8.56 -18.59 5.07
CA LEU A 121 9.02 -17.55 4.14
C LEU A 121 8.18 -16.28 4.17
N GLY A 122 7.00 -16.35 4.81
CA GLY A 122 5.99 -15.30 4.84
C GLY A 122 4.59 -15.82 4.50
N TRP A 123 3.69 -14.89 4.24
CA TRP A 123 2.34 -15.16 3.74
C TRP A 123 2.38 -15.64 2.30
N SER A 124 1.69 -16.76 2.03
CA SER A 124 1.54 -17.29 0.69
C SER A 124 0.33 -16.66 0.01
N PRO A 125 0.45 -16.17 -1.23
CA PRO A 125 -0.71 -15.79 -2.03
C PRO A 125 -1.61 -17.01 -2.30
N VAL A 126 -2.88 -16.73 -2.53
CA VAL A 126 -3.88 -17.71 -2.98
C VAL A 126 -3.79 -17.78 -4.50
N TYR A 127 -3.46 -18.95 -5.03
CA TYR A 127 -3.28 -19.12 -6.48
C TYR A 127 -4.62 -19.47 -7.15
N VAL A 128 -4.99 -18.71 -8.18
CA VAL A 128 -6.12 -19.04 -9.08
C VAL A 128 -5.65 -19.85 -10.29
N GLU A 129 -4.41 -19.63 -10.71
CA GLU A 129 -3.70 -20.43 -11.71
C GLU A 129 -2.29 -20.72 -11.19
N SER A 130 -1.59 -21.69 -11.80
CA SER A 130 -0.22 -22.06 -11.39
C SER A 130 0.80 -20.90 -11.42
N ASN A 131 0.51 -19.84 -12.20
CA ASN A 131 1.33 -18.64 -12.35
C ASN A 131 0.58 -17.34 -12.02
N LEU A 132 -0.59 -17.42 -11.37
CA LEU A 132 -1.36 -16.25 -10.94
C LEU A 132 -1.73 -16.34 -9.46
N GLY A 133 -0.94 -15.65 -8.64
CA GLY A 133 -1.15 -15.51 -7.20
C GLY A 133 -1.96 -14.26 -6.86
N VAL A 134 -2.85 -14.37 -5.90
CA VAL A 134 -3.75 -13.30 -5.46
C VAL A 134 -3.58 -13.08 -3.96
N MET A 135 -3.50 -11.83 -3.57
CA MET A 135 -3.54 -11.41 -2.17
C MET A 135 -4.57 -10.30 -2.02
N SER A 136 -5.49 -10.44 -1.07
CA SER A 136 -6.55 -9.46 -0.85
C SER A 136 -6.84 -9.31 0.64
N ILE A 137 -7.17 -8.09 1.07
CA ILE A 137 -7.75 -7.85 2.40
C ILE A 137 -9.04 -8.66 2.59
N GLY A 138 -9.76 -8.96 1.49
CA GLY A 138 -10.98 -9.77 1.53
C GLY A 138 -10.77 -11.17 2.13
N PHE A 139 -9.56 -11.74 2.07
CA PHE A 139 -9.24 -13.02 2.71
C PHE A 139 -9.09 -12.94 4.24
N MET A 140 -8.93 -11.73 4.79
CA MET A 140 -8.76 -11.50 6.22
C MET A 140 -10.08 -11.09 6.91
N LEU A 141 -11.16 -10.90 6.14
CA LEU A 141 -12.46 -10.54 6.68
C LEU A 141 -13.21 -11.80 7.08
N PRO A 142 -13.81 -11.85 8.28
CA PRO A 142 -14.55 -13.03 8.72
C PRO A 142 -15.83 -13.26 7.88
N HIS A 143 -16.39 -12.19 7.30
CA HIS A 143 -17.52 -12.28 6.40
C HIS A 143 -17.30 -11.45 5.11
N PRO A 144 -17.59 -11.99 3.91
CA PRO A 144 -17.38 -11.31 2.63
C PRO A 144 -18.16 -10.00 2.47
N ASP A 145 -19.30 -9.87 3.13
CA ASP A 145 -20.19 -8.71 3.06
C ASP A 145 -19.89 -7.66 4.15
N GLU A 146 -18.86 -7.89 4.99
CA GLU A 146 -18.49 -6.97 6.05
C GLU A 146 -17.70 -5.78 5.48
N ALA A 147 -18.41 -4.67 5.29
CA ALA A 147 -17.78 -3.41 4.91
C ALA A 147 -17.01 -2.81 6.10
N VAL A 148 -15.72 -3.14 6.20
CA VAL A 148 -14.85 -2.55 7.23
C VAL A 148 -14.30 -1.21 6.72
N ILE A 149 -14.49 -0.14 7.48
CA ILE A 149 -13.86 1.17 7.21
C ILE A 149 -12.49 1.19 7.88
N TRP A 150 -11.43 1.05 7.07
CA TRP A 150 -10.05 1.12 7.54
C TRP A 150 -9.55 2.56 7.52
N ARG A 151 -9.28 3.15 8.69
CA ARG A 151 -8.72 4.50 8.79
C ARG A 151 -7.22 4.51 8.47
N GLY A 152 -6.71 5.62 7.94
CA GLY A 152 -5.35 5.83 7.43
C GLY A 152 -4.22 5.02 8.09
N PRO A 153 -3.99 5.12 9.42
CA PRO A 153 -2.91 4.39 10.09
C PRO A 153 -3.06 2.86 9.98
N ARG A 154 -4.28 2.34 10.11
CA ARG A 154 -4.57 0.90 10.03
C ARG A 154 -4.42 0.38 8.60
N LYS A 155 -4.88 1.15 7.62
CA LYS A 155 -4.73 0.85 6.20
C LYS A 155 -3.24 0.81 5.81
N ASN A 156 -2.46 1.81 6.23
CA ASN A 156 -1.03 1.86 5.95
C ASN A 156 -0.27 0.70 6.60
N GLY A 157 -0.63 0.34 7.84
CA GLY A 157 -0.06 -0.82 8.51
C GLY A 157 -0.27 -2.11 7.72
N ILE A 158 -1.48 -2.35 7.21
CA ILE A 158 -1.76 -3.51 6.36
C ILE A 158 -1.00 -3.48 5.04
N ILE A 159 -0.92 -2.31 4.39
CA ILE A 159 -0.19 -2.19 3.11
C ILE A 159 1.29 -2.54 3.32
N LYS A 160 1.91 -2.00 4.38
CA LYS A 160 3.28 -2.35 4.78
C LYS A 160 3.42 -3.84 5.08
N GLN A 161 2.44 -4.41 5.76
CA GLN A 161 2.45 -5.84 6.09
C GLN A 161 2.40 -6.69 4.81
N PHE A 162 1.57 -6.35 3.82
CA PHE A 162 1.56 -7.05 2.53
C PHE A 162 2.87 -6.91 1.77
N LEU A 163 3.49 -5.74 1.83
CA LEU A 163 4.80 -5.48 1.23
C LEU A 163 5.91 -6.30 1.88
N LYS A 164 5.89 -6.42 3.20
CA LYS A 164 6.97 -7.00 3.97
C LYS A 164 6.87 -8.52 4.05
N ASP A 165 5.65 -9.02 4.27
CA ASP A 165 5.43 -10.38 4.74
C ASP A 165 4.89 -11.30 3.66
N VAL A 166 4.39 -10.80 2.53
CA VAL A 166 3.97 -11.68 1.44
C VAL A 166 5.19 -12.15 0.66
N TYR A 167 5.32 -13.46 0.54
CA TYR A 167 6.35 -14.08 -0.28
C TYR A 167 5.91 -14.11 -1.74
N TRP A 168 6.17 -13.00 -2.42
CA TRP A 168 6.10 -12.93 -3.87
C TRP A 168 7.39 -13.55 -4.42
N GLU A 169 7.27 -14.66 -5.14
CA GLU A 169 8.40 -15.29 -5.82
C GLU A 169 8.96 -14.38 -6.94
N ASN A 170 9.46 -14.94 -8.05
CA ASN A 170 9.94 -14.14 -9.18
C ASN A 170 8.78 -13.77 -10.11
N LEU A 171 8.07 -12.67 -9.84
CA LEU A 171 6.84 -12.32 -10.56
C LEU A 171 6.72 -10.85 -11.00
N ILE A 172 5.87 -10.63 -12.00
CA ILE A 172 5.28 -9.35 -12.40
C ILE A 172 4.13 -9.07 -11.46
N PHE A 173 4.08 -7.87 -10.90
CA PHE A 173 3.18 -7.56 -9.80
C PHE A 173 2.26 -6.39 -10.11
N LEU A 174 0.96 -6.61 -9.91
CA LEU A 174 -0.10 -5.65 -10.13
C LEU A 174 -0.73 -5.25 -8.80
N TRP A 175 -0.72 -3.96 -8.53
CA TRP A 175 -1.34 -3.31 -7.38
C TRP A 175 -2.68 -2.72 -7.77
N LEU A 176 -3.72 -3.06 -7.02
CA LEU A 176 -5.01 -2.41 -7.11
C LEU A 176 -5.21 -1.50 -5.89
N MET A 177 -5.23 -0.18 -6.09
CA MET A 177 -5.62 0.77 -5.04
C MET A 177 -6.79 1.64 -5.51
N ARG A 178 -7.97 1.48 -4.89
CA ARG A 178 -9.15 2.27 -5.27
C ARG A 178 -9.29 3.60 -4.54
N HIS A 179 -8.80 3.72 -3.32
CA HIS A 179 -9.19 4.84 -2.47
C HIS A 179 -8.01 5.78 -2.21
N LEU A 180 -7.88 6.76 -3.10
CA LEU A 180 -7.36 8.08 -2.77
C LEU A 180 -8.40 8.75 -1.85
N GLU A 181 -8.23 8.63 -0.54
CA GLU A 181 -8.98 9.52 0.36
C GLU A 181 -8.57 10.97 0.05
N PRO A 182 -9.45 11.96 0.24
CA PRO A 182 -9.05 13.37 0.23
C PRO A 182 -7.90 13.68 1.21
N GLN A 183 -7.68 12.80 2.20
CA GLN A 183 -6.63 12.86 3.22
C GLN A 183 -5.38 12.03 2.88
N MET A 184 -5.44 11.17 1.85
CA MET A 184 -4.27 10.48 1.33
C MET A 184 -3.54 11.47 0.43
N SER A 185 -2.69 12.29 1.06
CA SER A 185 -1.92 13.29 0.33
C SER A 185 -1.13 12.60 -0.78
N ILE A 186 -0.89 13.32 -1.87
CA ILE A 186 -0.03 12.87 -2.97
C ILE A 186 1.30 12.32 -2.43
N PHE A 187 1.77 12.85 -1.29
CA PHE A 187 2.92 12.36 -0.52
C PHE A 187 2.81 10.91 -0.01
N GLN A 188 1.64 10.42 0.40
CA GLN A 188 1.50 9.01 0.78
C GLN A 188 1.60 8.11 -0.45
N LEU A 189 1.11 8.56 -1.60
CA LEU A 189 1.23 7.83 -2.86
C LEU A 189 2.66 7.89 -3.41
N PHE A 190 3.37 9.00 -3.25
CA PHE A 190 4.79 9.15 -3.55
C PHE A 190 5.69 8.37 -2.58
N SER A 191 5.38 8.37 -1.28
CA SER A 191 6.08 7.56 -0.28
C SER A 191 5.89 6.09 -0.55
N PHE A 192 4.68 5.70 -0.94
CA PHE A 192 4.36 4.35 -1.35
C PHE A 192 5.03 3.99 -2.69
N SER A 193 5.04 4.89 -3.68
CA SER A 193 5.77 4.72 -4.94
C SER A 193 7.28 4.56 -4.72
N ARG A 194 7.87 5.34 -3.80
CA ARG A 194 9.29 5.18 -3.40
C ARG A 194 9.58 3.85 -2.69
N GLN A 195 8.60 3.25 -2.04
CA GLN A 195 8.74 1.91 -1.47
C GLN A 195 8.68 0.81 -2.54
N LEU A 196 8.26 1.14 -3.77
CA LEU A 196 8.19 0.21 -4.90
C LEU A 196 9.39 0.33 -5.85
N GLU A 197 10.16 1.43 -5.79
CA GLU A 197 11.42 1.61 -6.52
C GLU A 197 12.52 0.74 -5.90
#